data_AF-A0ABD5SYP8-F1
#
_entry.id   AF-A0ABD5SYP8-F1
#
_cell.length_a   1.000
_cell.length_b   1.000
_cell.length_c   1.000
_cell.angle_alpha   90.00
_cell.angle_beta   90.00
_cell.angle_gamma   90.00
#
_symmetry.space_group_name_H-M   'P 1'
#
loop_
_entity.id
_entity.type
_entity.pdbx_description
1 polymer ?
#
loop_
_entity_poly.entity_id
_entity_poly.type
_entity_poly.pdbx_seq_one_letter_code
_entity_poly.pdbx_strand_id
1 'polypeptide(L)'
;MISDKISTGTFPEQMKNSEQWLLWKPTDDGRKIPRAPWETGDPLLYVDAMDPSNWVSFTEAQSWRSKLPQKFELAYALTRDDKIAFLDLDDVIIDGEPSPAAQNLIDQAHSYTAIRCSLTPRASTVC
;
A
#
# COMPACT_ATOMS: atom_id res chain seq x y z
N MET A 1 -16.65 -1.81 -21.32
CA MET A 1 -16.78 -0.58 -20.52
C MET A 1 -15.91 -0.80 -19.30
N ILE A 2 -14.75 -0.16 -19.24
CA ILE A 2 -13.86 -0.23 -18.06
C ILE A 2 -14.67 0.40 -16.92
N SER A 3 -14.97 -0.38 -15.89
CA SER A 3 -15.76 0.10 -14.76
C SER A 3 -14.94 1.18 -14.04
N ASP A 4 -15.56 2.32 -13.70
CA ASP A 4 -14.99 3.43 -12.92
C ASP A 4 -14.55 3.04 -11.48
N LYS A 5 -14.38 1.74 -11.21
CA LYS A 5 -14.15 1.15 -9.87
C LYS A 5 -12.68 0.94 -9.53
N ILE A 6 -11.76 1.00 -10.50
CA ILE A 6 -10.33 0.74 -10.25
C ILE A 6 -9.61 2.08 -10.10
N SER A 7 -9.16 2.38 -8.89
CA SER A 7 -8.40 3.60 -8.63
C SER A 7 -6.90 3.36 -8.77
N THR A 8 -6.21 4.28 -9.44
CA THR A 8 -4.75 4.37 -9.42
C THR A 8 -4.32 5.43 -8.41
N GLY A 9 -3.55 5.02 -7.40
CA GLY A 9 -2.87 5.96 -6.51
C GLY A 9 -3.72 6.72 -5.46
N THR A 10 -5.03 6.49 -5.36
CA THR A 10 -5.85 7.04 -4.26
C THR A 10 -6.08 6.00 -3.17
N PHE A 11 -6.47 6.41 -1.96
CA PHE A 11 -6.85 5.52 -0.87
C PHE A 11 -8.27 5.83 -0.38
N PRO A 12 -9.00 4.85 0.19
CA PRO A 12 -10.28 5.10 0.86
C PRO A 12 -10.19 6.18 1.94
N GLU A 13 -11.21 7.03 2.06
CA GLU A 13 -11.26 8.09 3.08
C GLU A 13 -11.18 7.54 4.51
N GLN A 14 -11.78 6.39 4.78
CA GLN A 14 -11.68 5.73 6.08
C GLN A 14 -10.22 5.45 6.47
N MET A 15 -9.37 5.02 5.51
CA MET A 15 -7.95 4.80 5.78
C MET A 15 -7.23 6.14 5.99
N LYS A 16 -7.50 7.14 5.16
CA LYS A 16 -6.85 8.47 5.27
C LYS A 16 -7.15 9.16 6.60
N ASN A 17 -8.33 8.93 7.17
CA ASN A 17 -8.78 9.51 8.44
C ASN A 17 -8.25 8.77 9.68
N SER A 18 -7.41 7.75 9.52
CA SER A 18 -6.81 7.01 10.64
C SER A 18 -5.32 7.33 10.82
N GLU A 19 -4.81 7.04 12.01
CA GLU A 19 -3.41 7.28 12.42
C GLU A 19 -2.57 5.99 12.35
N GLN A 20 -2.77 5.20 11.30
CA GLN A 20 -2.15 3.87 11.11
C GLN A 20 -1.18 3.87 9.91
N TRP A 21 -0.62 5.03 9.57
CA TRP A 21 0.27 5.18 8.42
C TRP A 21 1.72 5.15 8.82
N LEU A 22 2.53 4.49 7.98
CA LEU A 22 3.98 4.50 8.07
C LEU A 22 4.61 4.52 6.67
N LEU A 23 5.94 4.56 6.61
CA LEU A 23 6.67 4.46 5.35
C LEU A 23 7.25 3.06 5.18
N TRP A 24 7.53 2.70 3.93
CA TRP A 24 8.34 1.53 3.63
C TRP A 24 9.23 1.77 2.40
N LYS A 25 10.27 0.95 2.27
CA LYS A 25 11.14 0.90 1.08
C LYS A 25 11.50 -0.54 0.75
N PRO A 26 11.58 -0.93 -0.53
CA PRO A 26 12.13 -2.23 -0.90
C PRO A 26 13.63 -2.30 -0.65
N THR A 27 14.11 -3.47 -0.25
CA THR A 27 15.51 -3.88 -0.39
C THR A 27 15.78 -4.42 -1.79
N ASP A 28 17.05 -4.62 -2.14
CA ASP A 28 17.47 -5.15 -3.44
C ASP A 28 16.91 -6.56 -3.73
N ASP A 29 16.60 -7.33 -2.69
CA ASP A 29 15.94 -8.66 -2.78
C ASP A 29 14.40 -8.57 -2.78
N GLY A 30 13.82 -7.37 -2.85
CA GLY A 30 12.39 -7.13 -2.96
C GLY A 30 11.61 -7.13 -1.63
N ARG A 31 12.26 -7.32 -0.48
CA ARG A 31 11.57 -7.27 0.82
C ARG A 31 11.12 -5.85 1.14
N LYS A 32 9.88 -5.71 1.62
CA LYS A 32 9.31 -4.43 2.07
C LYS A 32 9.76 -4.15 3.50
N ILE A 33 10.56 -3.10 3.70
CA ILE A 33 11.09 -2.75 5.03
C ILE A 33 10.37 -1.51 5.57
N PRO A 34 9.61 -1.62 6.69
CA PRO A 34 8.94 -0.51 7.36
C PRO A 34 9.92 0.52 7.94
N ARG A 35 9.52 1.79 7.92
CA ARG A 35 10.29 2.97 8.36
C ARG A 35 9.39 3.99 9.06
N ALA A 36 9.89 4.55 10.16
CA ALA A 36 9.24 5.63 10.90
C ALA A 36 10.25 6.73 11.28
N PRO A 37 10.71 7.54 10.30
CA PRO A 37 11.73 8.58 10.53
C PRO A 37 11.36 9.61 11.60
N TRP A 38 10.07 9.83 11.83
CA TRP A 38 9.57 10.72 12.90
C TRP A 38 9.88 10.19 14.29
N GLU A 39 9.87 8.88 14.48
CA GLU A 39 10.15 8.22 15.76
C GLU A 39 11.65 7.99 15.94
N THR A 40 12.33 7.52 14.89
CA THR A 40 13.74 7.10 14.99
C THR A 40 14.75 8.22 14.78
N GLY A 41 14.37 9.29 14.10
CA GLY A 41 15.29 10.31 13.57
C GLY A 41 16.19 9.85 12.42
N ASP A 42 16.29 8.54 12.16
CA ASP A 42 17.00 7.93 11.04
C ASP A 42 16.00 7.32 10.03
N PRO A 43 15.87 7.90 8.81
CA PRO A 43 14.98 7.39 7.77
C PRO A 43 15.25 5.98 7.29
N LEU A 44 16.45 5.43 7.54
CA LEU A 44 16.84 4.10 7.09
C LEU A 44 16.81 3.05 8.20
N LEU A 45 16.44 3.42 9.43
CA LEU A 45 16.30 2.47 10.53
C LEU A 45 15.04 1.62 10.35
N TYR A 46 15.16 0.32 10.66
CA TYR A 46 14.03 -0.61 10.61
C TYR A 46 13.19 -0.46 11.87
N VAL A 47 11.87 -0.54 11.70
CA VAL A 47 10.91 -0.49 12.80
C VAL A 47 9.88 -1.61 12.68
N ASP A 48 9.25 -1.95 13.80
CA ASP A 48 8.10 -2.86 13.79
C ASP A 48 6.89 -2.12 13.20
N ALA A 49 6.35 -2.67 12.11
CA ALA A 49 5.14 -2.13 11.47
C ALA A 49 3.88 -2.31 12.32
N MET A 50 3.90 -3.21 13.30
CA MET A 50 2.76 -3.52 14.16
C MET A 50 2.77 -2.74 15.47
N ASP A 51 3.83 -1.97 15.75
CA ASP A 51 3.91 -1.10 16.92
C ASP A 51 3.24 0.26 16.62
N PRO A 52 2.15 0.62 17.33
CA PRO A 52 1.42 1.87 17.09
C PRO A 52 2.24 3.15 17.29
N SER A 53 3.32 3.10 18.07
CA SER A 53 4.21 4.26 18.25
C SER A 53 4.91 4.67 16.95
N ASN A 54 5.04 3.74 15.99
CA ASN A 54 5.64 4.00 14.69
C ASN A 54 4.64 4.56 13.68
N TRP A 55 3.37 4.74 14.03
CA TRP A 55 2.34 5.20 13.10
C TRP A 55 2.04 6.70 13.25
N VAL A 56 1.61 7.31 12.14
CA VAL A 56 1.20 8.71 12.07
C VAL A 56 -0.04 8.85 11.19
N SER A 57 -0.55 10.07 11.08
CA SER A 57 -1.61 10.42 10.14
C SER A 57 -1.17 10.27 8.67
N PHE A 58 -2.16 10.11 7.77
CA PHE A 58 -1.91 10.03 6.32
C PHE A 58 -1.18 11.26 5.75
N THR A 59 -1.52 12.45 6.23
CA THR A 59 -0.92 13.72 5.78
C THR A 59 0.52 13.85 6.26
N GLU A 60 0.80 13.41 7.49
CA GLU A 60 2.15 13.40 8.03
C GLU A 60 3.05 12.40 7.29
N ALA A 61 2.59 11.16 7.08
CA ALA A 61 3.33 10.17 6.32
C ALA A 61 3.67 10.66 4.90
N GLN A 62 2.71 11.30 4.22
CA GLN A 62 2.94 11.92 2.90
C GLN A 62 3.95 13.07 2.94
N SER A 63 3.88 13.93 3.96
CA SER A 63 4.84 15.01 4.16
C SER A 63 6.26 14.47 4.33
N TRP A 64 6.43 13.44 5.17
CA TRP A 64 7.71 12.75 5.33
C TRP A 64 8.20 12.09 4.05
N ARG A 65 7.32 11.39 3.32
CA ARG A 65 7.65 10.81 2.02
C ARG A 65 8.16 11.85 1.03
N SER A 66 7.54 13.03 1.01
CA SER A 66 7.82 14.08 0.02
C SER A 66 9.12 14.84 0.30
N LYS A 67 9.50 14.99 1.57
CA LYS A 67 10.73 15.72 1.96
C LYS A 67 11.98 14.84 1.99
N LEU A 68 11.83 13.52 2.03
CA LEU A 68 12.95 12.58 2.13
C LEU A 68 13.43 12.13 0.73
N PRO A 69 14.74 12.18 0.43
CA PRO A 69 15.25 11.78 -0.89
C PRO A 69 15.16 10.28 -1.18
N GLN A 70 14.89 9.43 -0.18
CA GLN A 70 15.04 7.98 -0.27
C GLN A 70 13.94 7.21 -1.03
N LYS A 71 13.05 7.85 -1.81
CA LYS A 71 11.97 7.17 -2.57
C LYS A 71 11.15 6.18 -1.72
N PHE A 72 10.64 6.66 -0.58
CA PHE A 72 9.75 5.86 0.26
C PHE A 72 8.36 5.74 -0.38
N GLU A 73 7.65 4.68 0.01
CA GLU A 73 6.24 4.45 -0.29
C GLU A 73 5.41 4.45 1.00
N LEU A 74 4.12 4.71 0.87
CA LEU A 74 3.19 4.68 1.99
C LEU A 74 2.81 3.24 2.33
N ALA A 75 2.73 2.94 3.62
CA ALA A 75 2.20 1.70 4.18
C ALA A 75 1.08 2.02 5.17
N TYR A 76 0.17 1.07 5.33
CA TYR A 76 -0.94 1.12 6.27
C TYR A 76 -0.91 -0.13 7.15
N ALA A 77 -0.94 0.04 8.47
CA ALA A 77 -0.99 -1.06 9.41
C ALA A 77 -2.45 -1.47 9.68
N LEU A 78 -2.80 -2.70 9.34
CA LEU A 78 -4.13 -3.26 9.65
C LEU A 78 -4.15 -3.80 11.07
N THR A 79 -5.19 -3.45 11.82
CA THR A 79 -5.43 -3.92 13.18
C THR A 79 -6.71 -4.74 13.25
N ARG A 80 -6.91 -5.44 14.37
CA ARG A 80 -8.15 -6.22 14.61
C ARG A 80 -9.37 -5.34 14.86
N ASP A 81 -9.16 -4.09 15.25
CA ASP A 81 -10.24 -3.14 15.55
C ASP A 81 -10.73 -2.42 14.28
N ASP A 82 -9.99 -2.55 13.17
CA ASP A 82 -10.38 -2.01 11.89
C ASP A 82 -11.63 -2.70 11.35
N LYS A 83 -12.53 -1.91 10.78
CA LYS A 83 -13.66 -2.41 9.97
C LYS A 83 -13.26 -2.61 8.51
N ILE A 84 -11.98 -2.92 8.27
CA ILE A 84 -11.37 -3.03 6.95
C ILE A 84 -10.73 -4.40 6.84
N ALA A 85 -11.00 -5.10 5.73
CA ALA A 85 -10.26 -6.28 5.33
C ALA A 85 -9.49 -5.96 4.04
N PHE A 86 -8.24 -6.42 3.94
CA PHE A 86 -7.42 -6.26 2.75
C PHE A 86 -7.31 -7.61 2.03
N LEU A 87 -7.69 -7.64 0.76
CA LEU A 87 -7.58 -8.81 -0.09
C LEU A 87 -6.52 -8.54 -1.15
N ASP A 88 -5.41 -9.27 -1.07
CA ASP A 88 -4.35 -9.22 -2.09
C ASP A 88 -4.58 -10.33 -3.11
N LEU A 89 -4.57 -9.97 -4.40
CA LEU A 89 -4.78 -10.89 -5.51
C LEU A 89 -3.51 -10.92 -6.36
N ASP A 90 -2.67 -11.93 -6.14
CA ASP A 90 -1.40 -12.09 -6.85
C ASP A 90 -1.58 -12.69 -8.25
N ASP A 91 -0.80 -12.20 -9.22
CA ASP A 91 -0.71 -12.71 -10.58
C ASP A 91 -2.05 -12.82 -11.33
N VAL A 92 -3.00 -11.92 -11.04
CA VAL A 92 -4.35 -11.95 -11.62
C VAL A 92 -4.58 -10.97 -12.76
N ILE A 93 -3.60 -10.14 -13.14
CA ILE A 93 -3.71 -9.22 -14.28
C ILE A 93 -3.13 -9.91 -15.52
N ILE A 94 -3.93 -10.02 -16.58
CA ILE A 94 -3.59 -10.64 -17.86
C ILE A 94 -3.83 -9.60 -18.96
N ASP A 95 -2.78 -9.27 -19.71
CA ASP A 95 -2.82 -8.27 -20.79
C ASP A 95 -3.40 -6.90 -20.37
N GLY A 96 -3.11 -6.50 -19.12
CA GLY A 96 -3.55 -5.22 -18.56
C GLY A 96 -4.92 -5.24 -17.89
N GLU A 97 -5.63 -6.37 -17.93
CA GLU A 97 -6.99 -6.50 -17.38
C GLU A 97 -7.06 -7.59 -16.28
N PRO A 98 -7.97 -7.49 -15.30
CA PRO A 98 -8.19 -8.57 -14.35
C PRO A 98 -8.65 -9.86 -15.05
N SER A 99 -8.11 -11.00 -14.62
CA SER A 99 -8.59 -12.32 -15.03
C SER A 99 -10.07 -12.50 -14.68
N PRO A 100 -10.83 -13.37 -15.39
CA PRO A 100 -12.25 -13.56 -15.10
C PRO A 100 -12.57 -13.94 -13.65
N ALA A 101 -11.69 -14.70 -12.99
CA ALA A 101 -11.85 -15.05 -11.59
C ALA A 101 -11.68 -13.83 -10.66
N ALA A 102 -10.65 -13.01 -10.90
CA ALA A 102 -10.44 -11.78 -10.15
C ALA A 102 -11.55 -10.76 -10.40
N GLN A 103 -11.99 -10.60 -11.65
CA GLN A 103 -13.09 -9.72 -12.01
C GLN A 103 -14.38 -10.11 -11.27
N ASN A 104 -14.69 -11.41 -11.17
CA ASN A 104 -15.84 -11.89 -10.40
C ASN A 104 -15.74 -11.54 -8.90
N LEU A 105 -14.56 -11.66 -8.30
CA LEU A 105 -14.33 -11.25 -6.91
C LEU A 105 -14.51 -9.74 -6.71
N ILE A 106 -13.94 -8.94 -7.62
CA ILE A 106 -14.06 -7.47 -7.60
C ILE A 106 -15.54 -7.06 -7.71
N ASP A 107 -16.27 -7.70 -8.61
CA ASP A 107 -17.68 -7.41 -8.84
C ASP A 107 -18.52 -7.78 -7.61
N GLN A 108 -18.28 -8.92 -6.97
CA GLN A 108 -18.99 -9.34 -5.75
C GLN A 108 -18.65 -8.49 -4.53
N ALA A 109 -17.38 -8.08 -4.39
CA ALA A 109 -16.93 -7.31 -3.24
C ALA A 109 -17.59 -5.91 -3.18
N HIS A 110 -17.92 -5.34 -4.35
CA HIS A 110 -18.51 -3.99 -4.47
C HIS A 110 -17.78 -2.93 -3.62
N SER A 111 -16.47 -3.07 -3.47
CA SER A 111 -15.62 -2.26 -2.59
C SER A 111 -14.47 -1.64 -3.38
N TYR A 112 -13.74 -0.75 -2.71
CA TYR A 112 -12.55 -0.12 -3.28
C TYR A 112 -11.57 -1.18 -3.81
N THR A 113 -11.13 -1.00 -5.05
CA THR A 113 -10.16 -1.86 -5.73
C THR A 113 -9.09 -0.99 -6.37
N ALA A 114 -7.83 -1.40 -6.26
CA ALA A 114 -6.71 -0.71 -6.89
C ALA A 114 -5.70 -1.71 -7.43
N ILE A 115 -5.17 -1.40 -8.61
CA ILE A 115 -4.01 -2.10 -9.14
C ILE A 115 -2.77 -1.52 -8.43
N ARG A 116 -1.97 -2.40 -7.84
CA ARG A 116 -0.72 -2.05 -7.17
C ARG A 116 0.44 -2.69 -7.92
N CYS A 117 1.54 -1.97 -8.01
CA CYS A 117 2.76 -2.43 -8.67
C CYS A 117 3.34 -3.60 -7.85
N SER A 118 3.50 -4.78 -8.47
CA SER A 118 4.16 -5.92 -7.85
C SER A 118 5.68 -5.67 -7.82
N LEU A 119 6.34 -6.02 -6.72
CA LEU A 119 7.80 -6.12 -6.67
C LEU A 119 8.27 -7.52 -7.09
N THR A 120 7.52 -8.21 -7.95
CA THR A 120 7.89 -9.54 -8.44
C THR A 120 8.89 -9.41 -9.59
N PRO A 121 10.09 -10.02 -9.51
CA PRO A 121 11.11 -9.93 -10.55
C PRO A 121 10.79 -10.74 -11.83
N ARG A 122 9.54 -11.18 -12.03
CA ARG A 122 9.12 -12.00 -13.17
C ARG A 122 7.73 -11.62 -13.67
N ALA A 123 7.61 -10.41 -14.19
CA ALA A 123 6.75 -10.10 -15.33
C ALA A 123 7.06 -8.66 -15.69
N SER A 124 7.15 -8.38 -16.98
CA SER A 124 7.33 -7.06 -17.58
C SER A 124 6.46 -6.02 -16.86
N THR A 125 7.05 -5.27 -15.93
CA THR A 125 6.33 -4.26 -15.17
C THR A 125 6.18 -3.04 -16.06
N VAL A 126 4.96 -2.82 -16.57
CA VAL A 126 4.52 -1.47 -16.95
C VAL A 126 3.93 -0.85 -15.69
N CYS A 127 4.77 -0.07 -15.02
CA CYS A 127 4.45 1.08 -14.20
C CYS A 127 5.36 2.20 -14.77
#